data_AF-A0A3D1BTK0-F1
#
_entry.id   AF-A0A3D1BTK0-F1
#
_cell.length_a   1.000
_cell.length_b   1.000
_cell.length_c   1.000
_cell.angle_alpha   90.00
_cell.angle_beta   90.00
_cell.angle_gamma   90.00
#
_symmetry.space_group_name_H-M   'P 1'
#
loop_
_entity.id
_entity.type
_entity.pdbx_description
1 polymer ?
#
loop_
_entity_poly.entity_id
_entity_poly.type
_entity_poly.pdbx_seq_one_letter_code
_entity_poly.pdbx_strand_id
1 'polypeptide(L)'
;MKYLFLISLFLVFQHNGFSQEIPVPNNAQLAWSEAELGVIFHYDIHVFDGKKYNQALNRISPIKDINIFNPGKLDTDQWIKAARDAGAKFALLTATHETGFALYQSDVNPYCLKAVKWNNGKGDIVRDFVNSCLKYGIKPGIYIGIRWNSFLGVHDFMVTGEGEFRVNRQAYYRSLCEGMVKELCTRYGDLFEVWFDGGASHPEKGAPDVLPIVKTY
;
A
#
# COMPACT_ATOMS: atom_id res chain seq x y z
N MET A 1 -88.51 0.67 13.72
CA MET A 1 -87.11 1.16 13.68
C MET A 1 -86.19 -0.01 13.38
N LYS A 2 -85.61 -0.09 12.18
CA LYS A 2 -84.62 -1.11 11.80
C LYS A 2 -83.24 -0.45 11.84
N TYR A 3 -82.34 -0.94 12.70
CA TYR A 3 -80.95 -0.50 12.76
C TYR A 3 -80.09 -1.37 11.82
N LEU A 4 -79.38 -0.72 10.89
CA LEU A 4 -78.46 -1.35 9.95
C LEU A 4 -77.05 -1.27 10.55
N PHE A 5 -76.44 -2.42 10.86
CA PHE A 5 -75.04 -2.50 11.27
C PHE A 5 -74.16 -2.62 10.03
N LEU A 6 -73.32 -1.61 9.75
CA LEU A 6 -72.24 -1.72 8.77
C LEU A 6 -71.00 -2.30 9.46
N ILE A 7 -70.55 -3.47 9.02
CA ILE A 7 -69.26 -4.05 9.38
C ILE A 7 -68.27 -3.63 8.30
N SER A 8 -67.29 -2.78 8.64
CA SER A 8 -66.19 -2.44 7.73
C SER A 8 -65.11 -3.53 7.81
N LEU A 9 -64.91 -4.25 6.71
CA LEU A 9 -63.86 -5.24 6.56
C LEU A 9 -62.52 -4.51 6.30
N PHE A 10 -61.60 -4.53 7.26
CA PHE A 10 -60.24 -4.03 7.07
C PHE A 10 -59.40 -5.08 6.33
N LEU A 11 -59.09 -4.82 5.06
CA LEU A 11 -58.10 -5.57 4.28
C LEU A 11 -56.70 -5.14 4.72
N VAL A 12 -55.99 -6.02 5.44
CA VAL A 12 -54.57 -5.85 5.75
C VAL A 12 -53.77 -6.26 4.51
N PHE A 13 -53.24 -5.28 3.78
CA PHE A 13 -52.23 -5.53 2.77
C PHE A 13 -50.91 -5.91 3.48
N GLN A 14 -50.50 -7.16 3.37
CA GLN A 14 -49.13 -7.54 3.73
C GLN A 14 -48.18 -7.04 2.63
N HIS A 15 -47.50 -5.93 2.90
CA HIS A 15 -46.33 -5.55 2.13
C HIS A 15 -45.17 -6.48 2.50
N ASN A 16 -44.85 -7.41 1.60
CA ASN A 16 -43.53 -8.05 1.57
C ASN A 16 -42.51 -6.98 1.14
N GLY A 17 -42.08 -6.15 2.08
CA GLY A 17 -40.95 -5.25 1.87
C GLY A 17 -39.68 -6.09 1.79
N PHE A 18 -39.02 -6.08 0.64
CA PHE A 18 -37.63 -6.50 0.56
C PHE A 18 -36.80 -5.52 1.41
N SER A 19 -36.45 -5.91 2.63
CA SER A 19 -35.47 -5.17 3.42
C SER A 19 -34.13 -5.29 2.70
N GLN A 20 -33.66 -4.19 2.12
CA GLN A 20 -32.32 -4.12 1.59
C GLN A 20 -31.35 -4.29 2.76
N GLU A 21 -30.52 -5.33 2.75
CA GLU A 21 -29.50 -5.52 3.78
C GLU A 21 -28.58 -4.29 3.80
N ILE A 22 -28.48 -3.66 4.98
CA ILE A 22 -27.62 -2.51 5.17
C ILE A 22 -26.17 -3.03 5.21
N PRO A 23 -25.26 -2.51 4.38
CA PRO A 23 -23.86 -2.89 4.45
C PRO A 23 -23.29 -2.54 5.84
N VAL A 24 -22.73 -3.54 6.52
CA VAL A 24 -22.06 -3.38 7.82
C VAL A 24 -20.57 -3.68 7.67
N PRO A 25 -19.69 -3.01 8.45
CA PRO A 25 -18.26 -3.25 8.37
C PRO A 25 -17.92 -4.68 8.81
N ASN A 26 -16.96 -5.30 8.12
CA ASN A 26 -16.28 -6.47 8.67
C ASN A 26 -15.29 -6.06 9.78
N ASN A 27 -14.69 -7.03 10.46
CA ASN A 27 -13.78 -6.77 11.58
C ASN A 27 -12.57 -5.89 11.22
N ALA A 28 -12.02 -6.04 10.01
CA ALA A 28 -10.89 -5.22 9.55
C ALA A 28 -11.32 -3.77 9.31
N GLN A 29 -12.49 -3.55 8.71
CA GLN A 29 -13.07 -2.22 8.50
C GLN A 29 -13.45 -1.55 9.83
N LEU A 30 -13.95 -2.33 10.79
CA LEU A 30 -14.23 -1.83 12.14
C LEU A 30 -12.94 -1.38 12.84
N ALA A 31 -11.91 -2.24 12.83
CA ALA A 31 -10.60 -1.91 13.41
C ALA A 31 -9.92 -0.70 12.76
N TRP A 32 -10.14 -0.49 11.45
CA TRP A 32 -9.71 0.72 10.73
C TRP A 32 -10.46 1.96 11.21
N SER A 33 -11.79 1.87 11.33
CA SER A 33 -12.61 2.99 11.81
C SER A 33 -12.27 3.38 13.26
N GLU A 34 -12.05 2.39 14.13
CA GLU A 34 -11.65 2.59 15.54
C GLU A 34 -10.22 3.13 15.71
N ALA A 35 -9.39 3.01 14.68
CA ALA A 35 -8.02 3.51 14.73
C ALA A 35 -7.98 5.04 14.70
N GLU A 36 -8.98 5.69 14.10
CA GLU A 36 -9.20 7.14 13.96
C GLU A 36 -8.09 7.92 13.23
N LEU A 37 -6.83 7.77 13.68
CA LEU A 37 -5.65 8.44 13.16
C LEU A 37 -4.55 7.44 12.80
N GLY A 38 -4.02 7.58 11.58
CA GLY A 38 -2.81 6.92 11.12
C GLY A 38 -1.83 7.92 10.51
N VAL A 39 -0.56 7.53 10.40
CA VAL A 39 0.50 8.35 9.81
C VAL A 39 1.18 7.58 8.68
N ILE A 40 1.43 8.22 7.54
CA ILE A 40 2.23 7.64 6.47
C ILE A 40 3.58 8.36 6.34
N PHE A 41 4.66 7.60 6.34
CA PHE A 41 6.03 8.06 6.13
C PHE A 41 6.40 7.83 4.67
N HIS A 42 6.48 8.92 3.89
CA HIS A 42 7.01 8.87 2.54
C HIS A 42 8.52 9.02 2.58
N TYR A 43 9.22 8.03 2.03
CA TYR A 43 10.67 8.00 1.94
C TYR A 43 11.09 7.29 0.66
N ASP A 44 11.96 7.94 -0.11
CA ASP A 44 12.48 7.46 -1.39
C ASP A 44 13.82 8.18 -1.65
N ILE A 45 14.60 7.77 -2.66
CA ILE A 45 15.96 8.25 -2.89
C ILE A 45 16.01 9.77 -3.14
N HIS A 46 14.99 10.34 -3.82
CA HIS A 46 14.97 11.76 -4.14
C HIS A 46 14.98 12.68 -2.91
N VAL A 47 14.66 12.16 -1.71
CA VAL A 47 14.79 12.94 -0.45
C VAL A 47 16.22 13.44 -0.22
N PHE A 48 17.22 12.77 -0.80
CA PHE A 48 18.64 13.07 -0.63
C PHE A 48 19.24 13.90 -1.76
N ASP A 49 18.45 14.36 -2.74
CA ASP A 49 18.98 15.03 -3.94
C ASP A 49 19.23 16.55 -3.75
N GLY A 50 18.88 17.08 -2.57
CA GLY A 50 19.04 18.50 -2.22
C GLY A 50 18.06 19.45 -2.92
N LYS A 51 17.01 18.93 -3.55
CA LYS A 51 16.04 19.70 -4.35
C LYS A 51 14.63 19.55 -3.77
N LYS A 52 13.76 20.48 -4.18
CA LYS A 52 12.32 20.32 -3.94
C LYS A 52 11.80 19.19 -4.82
N TYR A 53 11.02 18.30 -4.23
CA TYR A 53 10.36 17.22 -4.94
C TYR A 53 9.50 17.74 -6.10
N ASN A 54 9.69 17.15 -7.28
CA ASN A 54 8.87 17.36 -8.47
C ASN A 54 8.36 16.01 -8.95
N GLN A 55 7.08 15.75 -8.68
CA GLN A 55 6.42 14.47 -8.98
C GLN A 55 6.51 14.08 -10.46
N ALA A 56 6.17 15.00 -11.37
CA ALA A 56 6.13 14.69 -12.79
C ALA A 56 7.51 14.26 -13.32
N LEU A 57 8.58 14.95 -12.88
CA LEU A 57 9.94 14.60 -13.24
C LEU A 57 10.42 13.30 -12.56
N ASN A 58 10.11 13.12 -11.27
CA ASN A 58 10.53 11.94 -10.51
C ASN A 58 9.96 10.64 -11.09
N ARG A 59 8.71 10.65 -11.57
CA ARG A 59 8.05 9.50 -12.20
C ARG A 59 8.68 9.04 -13.53
N ILE A 60 9.39 9.93 -14.22
CA ILE A 60 9.90 9.66 -15.58
C ILE A 60 11.44 9.73 -15.68
N SER A 61 12.12 10.16 -14.62
CA SER A 61 13.57 10.37 -14.61
C SER A 61 14.24 9.46 -13.59
N PRO A 62 14.90 8.36 -14.02
CA PRO A 62 15.65 7.51 -13.13
C PRO A 62 16.68 8.28 -12.30
N ILE A 63 16.87 7.86 -11.05
CA ILE A 63 17.92 8.40 -10.19
C ILE A 63 19.28 7.99 -10.75
N LYS A 64 20.16 8.98 -10.96
CA LYS A 64 21.48 8.76 -11.57
C LYS A 64 22.48 8.07 -10.65
N ASP A 65 22.51 8.45 -9.38
CA ASP A 65 23.36 7.83 -8.35
C ASP A 65 22.50 7.48 -7.13
N ILE A 66 22.28 6.19 -6.92
CA ILE A 66 21.51 5.69 -5.77
C ILE A 66 22.27 5.84 -4.45
N ASN A 67 23.58 6.06 -4.47
CA ASN A 67 24.38 6.20 -3.24
C ASN A 67 24.21 7.55 -2.56
N ILE A 68 23.45 8.48 -3.17
CA ILE A 68 22.95 9.66 -2.43
C ILE A 68 22.03 9.23 -1.28
N PHE A 69 21.41 8.05 -1.36
CA PHE A 69 20.67 7.46 -0.25
C PHE A 69 21.63 7.09 0.88
N ASN A 70 21.70 7.93 1.90
CA ASN A 70 22.61 7.76 3.03
C ASN A 70 22.05 8.38 4.33
N PRO A 71 21.00 7.79 4.94
CA PRO A 71 20.46 8.28 6.21
C PRO A 71 21.40 7.91 7.36
N GLY A 72 22.45 8.72 7.57
CA GLY A 72 23.48 8.47 8.59
C GLY A 72 23.01 8.53 10.05
N LYS A 73 21.78 9.01 10.30
CA LYS A 73 21.13 9.08 11.62
C LYS A 73 19.72 8.50 11.57
N LEU A 74 19.50 7.46 10.76
CA LEU A 74 18.21 6.78 10.71
C LEU A 74 17.82 6.26 12.09
N ASP A 75 16.61 6.59 12.53
CA ASP A 75 16.02 6.10 13.77
C ASP A 75 14.50 5.99 13.60
N THR A 76 14.02 4.78 13.31
CA THR A 76 12.58 4.51 13.16
C THR A 76 11.84 4.55 14.50
N ASP A 77 12.52 4.38 15.63
CA ASP A 77 11.91 4.55 16.95
C ASP A 77 11.51 6.02 17.14
N GLN A 78 12.35 6.95 16.69
CA GLN A 78 12.04 8.38 16.73
C GLN A 78 10.81 8.71 15.87
N TRP A 79 10.68 8.11 14.69
CA TRP A 79 9.52 8.30 13.80
C TRP A 79 8.22 7.82 14.45
N ILE A 80 8.23 6.58 14.94
CA ILE A 80 7.04 5.96 15.52
C ILE A 80 6.65 6.62 16.84
N LYS A 81 7.63 7.01 17.66
CA LYS A 81 7.35 7.79 18.87
C LYS A 81 6.64 9.10 18.54
N ALA A 82 7.09 9.83 17.51
CA ALA A 82 6.42 11.05 17.07
C ALA A 82 4.97 10.80 16.61
N ALA A 83 4.73 9.73 15.83
CA ALA A 83 3.38 9.35 15.40
C ALA A 83 2.48 9.00 16.58
N ARG A 84 2.99 8.21 17.53
CA ARG A 84 2.28 7.83 18.76
C ARG A 84 1.96 9.05 19.62
N ASP A 85 2.92 9.95 19.81
CA ASP A 85 2.75 11.15 20.63
C ASP A 85 1.74 12.13 19.98
N ALA A 86 1.53 12.05 18.65
CA ALA A 86 0.45 12.71 17.92
C ALA A 86 -0.92 12.00 18.02
N GLY A 87 -0.99 10.81 18.64
CA GLY A 87 -2.21 10.04 18.86
C GLY A 87 -2.49 8.94 17.82
N ALA A 88 -1.59 8.72 16.86
CA ALA A 88 -1.79 7.70 15.83
C ALA A 88 -1.90 6.29 16.41
N LYS A 89 -2.69 5.42 15.77
CA LYS A 89 -2.85 4.00 16.13
C LYS A 89 -2.22 3.03 15.14
N PHE A 90 -1.95 3.51 13.92
CA PHE A 90 -1.25 2.78 12.89
C PHE A 90 -0.31 3.70 12.13
N ALA A 91 0.70 3.11 11.49
CA ALA A 91 1.61 3.85 10.63
C ALA A 91 1.95 3.05 9.38
N LEU A 92 2.09 3.75 8.24
CA LEU A 92 2.54 3.17 6.97
C LEU A 92 3.92 3.70 6.57
N LEU A 93 4.73 2.85 5.94
CA LEU A 93 5.97 3.25 5.28
C LEU A 93 5.90 2.91 3.79
N THR A 94 6.37 3.81 2.93
CA THR A 94 6.59 3.52 1.51
C THR A 94 7.72 2.51 1.34
N ALA A 95 7.40 1.21 1.22
CA ALA A 95 8.38 0.18 0.88
C ALA A 95 8.94 0.42 -0.52
N THR A 96 8.10 0.88 -1.44
CA THR A 96 8.45 1.49 -2.73
C THR A 96 7.57 2.72 -2.97
N HIS A 97 8.04 3.65 -3.78
CA HIS A 97 7.24 4.76 -4.31
C HIS A 97 7.50 4.88 -5.83
N GLU A 98 7.78 6.06 -6.36
CA GLU A 98 7.82 6.31 -7.81
C GLU A 98 9.17 6.02 -8.47
N THR A 99 10.29 6.07 -7.72
CA THR A 99 11.60 5.77 -8.31
C THR A 99 11.72 4.30 -8.73
N GLY A 100 10.95 3.44 -8.05
CA GLY A 100 11.07 1.97 -8.11
C GLY A 100 11.99 1.37 -7.05
N PHE A 101 12.66 2.20 -6.25
CA PHE A 101 13.61 1.74 -5.24
C PHE A 101 12.89 1.12 -4.03
N ALA A 102 13.35 -0.06 -3.61
CA ALA A 102 12.80 -0.76 -2.46
C ALA A 102 13.61 -0.52 -1.17
N LEU A 103 12.93 -0.06 -0.12
CA LEU A 103 13.50 0.23 1.21
C LEU A 103 13.70 -1.01 2.09
N TYR A 104 13.86 -2.17 1.48
CA TYR A 104 13.99 -3.45 2.18
C TYR A 104 14.89 -4.43 1.42
N GLN A 105 15.20 -5.56 2.04
CA GLN A 105 16.05 -6.61 1.46
C GLN A 105 15.22 -7.52 0.53
N SER A 106 14.92 -7.04 -0.68
CA SER A 106 14.19 -7.81 -1.69
C SER A 106 15.11 -8.80 -2.43
N ASP A 107 14.59 -9.99 -2.73
CA ASP A 107 15.24 -10.98 -3.59
C ASP A 107 14.71 -10.93 -5.03
N VAL A 108 13.56 -10.28 -5.26
CA VAL A 108 12.97 -10.11 -6.60
C VAL A 108 13.25 -8.74 -7.23
N ASN A 109 13.40 -7.69 -6.42
CA ASN A 109 13.75 -6.35 -6.87
C ASN A 109 15.23 -6.05 -6.53
N PRO A 110 16.16 -6.12 -7.50
CA PRO A 110 17.56 -5.81 -7.27
C PRO A 110 17.81 -4.30 -7.04
N TYR A 111 16.86 -3.44 -7.40
CA TYR A 111 16.90 -2.01 -7.15
C TYR A 111 16.36 -1.71 -5.74
N CYS A 112 17.09 -2.19 -4.74
CA CYS A 112 16.73 -2.12 -3.33
C CYS A 112 17.93 -1.79 -2.44
N LEU A 113 17.76 -1.82 -1.12
CA LEU A 113 18.82 -1.50 -0.15
C LEU A 113 20.08 -2.37 -0.28
N LYS A 114 20.02 -3.54 -0.93
CA LYS A 114 21.21 -4.34 -1.27
C LYS A 114 22.19 -3.59 -2.19
N ALA A 115 21.71 -2.63 -2.98
CA ALA A 115 22.49 -1.96 -4.03
C ALA A 115 23.22 -0.69 -3.57
N VAL A 116 22.92 -0.17 -2.37
CA VAL A 116 23.51 1.09 -1.88
C VAL A 116 24.69 0.85 -0.93
N LYS A 117 25.63 1.80 -0.88
CA LYS A 117 26.75 1.78 0.08
C LYS A 117 26.32 1.99 1.53
N TRP A 118 25.19 2.66 1.77
CA TRP A 118 24.68 2.89 3.12
C TRP A 118 24.50 1.56 3.85
N ASN A 119 25.00 1.51 5.09
CA ASN A 119 25.01 0.30 5.92
C ASN A 119 25.59 -0.94 5.20
N ASN A 120 26.56 -0.75 4.30
CA ASN A 120 27.17 -1.79 3.48
C ASN A 120 26.16 -2.66 2.71
N GLY A 121 25.03 -2.07 2.28
CA GLY A 121 23.95 -2.77 1.57
C GLY A 121 23.13 -3.74 2.45
N LYS A 122 23.31 -3.70 3.77
CA LYS A 122 22.67 -4.64 4.72
C LYS A 122 21.45 -4.08 5.45
N GLY A 123 21.12 -2.81 5.24
CA GLY A 123 19.98 -2.20 5.90
C GLY A 123 18.64 -2.74 5.39
N ASP A 124 17.64 -2.74 6.25
CA ASP A 124 16.25 -3.12 5.96
C ASP A 124 15.33 -2.17 6.73
N ILE A 125 14.97 -1.05 6.10
CA ILE A 125 14.22 0.03 6.77
C ILE A 125 12.78 -0.40 7.04
N VAL A 126 12.20 -1.25 6.19
CA VAL A 126 10.88 -1.85 6.46
C VAL A 126 10.93 -2.69 7.73
N ARG A 127 11.98 -3.50 7.94
CA ARG A 127 12.16 -4.27 9.18
C ARG A 127 12.27 -3.38 10.40
N ASP A 128 13.12 -2.37 10.34
CA ASP A 128 13.34 -1.42 11.43
C ASP A 128 12.04 -0.69 11.79
N PHE A 129 11.31 -0.22 10.77
CA PHE A 129 10.01 0.44 10.92
C PHE A 129 8.95 -0.45 11.59
N VAL A 130 8.77 -1.69 11.12
CA VAL A 130 7.82 -2.63 11.69
C VAL A 130 8.17 -2.95 13.14
N ASN A 131 9.45 -3.19 13.43
CA ASN A 131 9.91 -3.45 14.79
C ASN A 131 9.61 -2.26 15.73
N SER A 132 9.86 -1.02 15.27
CA SER A 132 9.52 0.19 16.01
C SER A 132 8.01 0.33 16.23
N CYS A 133 7.19 0.07 15.21
CA CYS A 133 5.73 0.05 15.33
C CYS A 133 5.28 -0.87 16.47
N LEU A 134 5.70 -2.14 16.43
CA LEU A 134 5.37 -3.13 17.44
C LEU A 134 5.87 -2.73 18.84
N LYS A 135 7.10 -2.21 18.94
CA LYS A 135 7.71 -1.74 20.19
C LYS A 135 6.87 -0.65 20.88
N TYR A 136 6.25 0.24 20.10
CA TYR A 136 5.49 1.38 20.63
C TYR A 136 3.97 1.19 20.59
N GLY A 137 3.49 -0.01 20.27
CA GLY A 137 2.05 -0.31 20.22
C GLY A 137 1.31 0.36 19.06
N ILE A 138 2.02 0.67 17.98
CA ILE A 138 1.48 1.18 16.73
C ILE A 138 1.35 0.02 15.75
N LYS A 139 0.19 -0.10 15.09
CA LYS A 139 -0.03 -1.17 14.11
C LYS A 139 0.72 -0.84 12.80
N PRO A 140 1.63 -1.70 12.31
CA PRO A 140 2.40 -1.42 11.10
C PRO A 140 1.57 -1.67 9.84
N GLY A 141 1.70 -0.81 8.84
CA GLY A 141 1.20 -1.00 7.48
C GLY A 141 2.29 -0.68 6.46
N ILE A 142 2.08 -1.09 5.22
CA ILE A 142 3.05 -0.93 4.13
C ILE A 142 2.38 -0.28 2.94
N TYR A 143 3.03 0.74 2.40
CA TYR A 143 2.68 1.34 1.13
C TYR A 143 3.59 0.78 0.02
N ILE A 144 3.00 0.43 -1.13
CA ILE A 144 3.70 -0.15 -2.27
C ILE A 144 3.35 0.64 -3.54
N GLY A 145 4.33 1.38 -4.06
CA GLY A 145 4.27 2.01 -5.37
C GLY A 145 4.52 1.00 -6.48
N ILE A 146 3.48 0.69 -7.26
CA ILE A 146 3.56 -0.13 -8.49
C ILE A 146 3.02 0.58 -9.73
N ARG A 147 2.41 1.75 -9.55
CA ARG A 147 1.85 2.57 -10.63
C ARG A 147 2.93 3.26 -11.46
N TRP A 148 4.00 3.69 -10.81
CA TRP A 148 5.13 4.38 -11.42
C TRP A 148 6.42 3.67 -11.03
N ASN A 149 7.32 3.50 -11.99
CA ASN A 149 8.68 3.03 -11.71
C ASN A 149 9.61 3.64 -12.75
N SER A 150 10.27 4.73 -12.37
CA SER A 150 11.17 5.44 -13.28
C SER A 150 12.30 4.54 -13.79
N PHE A 151 12.86 3.68 -12.92
CA PHE A 151 13.98 2.80 -13.25
C PHE A 151 13.63 1.73 -14.29
N LEU A 152 12.44 1.13 -14.19
CA LEU A 152 11.97 0.07 -15.10
C LEU A 152 11.16 0.61 -16.29
N GLY A 153 10.91 1.92 -16.35
CA GLY A 153 10.15 2.58 -17.41
C GLY A 153 8.66 2.28 -17.35
N VAL A 154 8.07 2.29 -16.15
CA VAL A 154 6.63 2.07 -15.93
C VAL A 154 5.91 3.39 -15.71
N HIS A 155 4.85 3.61 -16.47
CA HIS A 155 4.00 4.80 -16.41
C HIS A 155 2.53 4.36 -16.34
N ASP A 156 1.82 4.76 -15.29
CA ASP A 156 0.42 4.41 -15.05
C ASP A 156 0.14 2.89 -15.18
N PHE A 157 0.89 2.09 -14.41
CA PHE A 157 0.86 0.61 -14.39
C PHE A 157 1.45 -0.09 -15.63
N MET A 158 1.78 0.65 -16.68
CA MET A 158 2.20 0.08 -17.96
C MET A 158 3.69 0.31 -18.23
N VAL A 159 4.40 -0.76 -18.60
CA VAL A 159 5.76 -0.68 -19.12
C VAL A 159 5.73 0.02 -20.48
N THR A 160 6.61 1.00 -20.65
CA THR A 160 6.79 1.74 -21.90
C THR A 160 7.37 0.88 -23.03
N GLY A 161 7.06 1.23 -24.28
CA GLY A 161 7.50 0.49 -25.48
C GLY A 161 6.33 -0.10 -26.27
N GLU A 162 6.64 -0.97 -27.23
CA GLU A 162 5.68 -1.55 -28.18
C GLU A 162 5.96 -3.02 -28.51
N GLY A 163 5.00 -3.67 -29.17
CA GLY A 163 5.13 -5.03 -29.68
C GLY A 163 5.29 -6.12 -28.62
N GLU A 164 5.76 -7.29 -29.06
CA GLU A 164 5.95 -8.48 -28.23
C GLU A 164 6.91 -8.24 -27.06
N PHE A 165 7.95 -7.42 -27.27
CA PHE A 165 8.89 -7.05 -26.23
C PHE A 165 8.21 -6.36 -25.04
N ARG A 166 7.32 -5.40 -25.30
CA ARG A 166 6.55 -4.73 -24.25
C ARG A 166 5.63 -5.70 -23.52
N VAL A 167 4.98 -6.62 -24.23
CA VAL A 167 4.10 -7.64 -23.63
C VAL A 167 4.88 -8.52 -22.65
N ASN A 168 6.06 -9.00 -23.06
CA ASN A 168 6.92 -9.82 -22.20
C ASN A 168 7.44 -9.04 -20.98
N ARG A 169 7.82 -7.77 -21.16
CA ARG A 169 8.23 -6.92 -20.04
C ARG A 169 7.08 -6.59 -19.08
N GLN A 170 5.87 -6.38 -19.59
CA GLN A 170 4.69 -6.17 -18.73
C GLN A 170 4.43 -7.43 -17.88
N ALA A 171 4.52 -8.62 -18.49
CA ALA A 171 4.38 -9.87 -17.75
C ALA A 171 5.44 -10.01 -16.65
N TYR A 172 6.71 -9.71 -16.96
CA TYR A 172 7.77 -9.67 -15.96
C TYR A 172 7.49 -8.66 -14.84
N TYR A 173 7.08 -7.44 -15.17
CA TYR A 173 6.79 -6.41 -14.16
C TYR A 173 5.65 -6.82 -13.23
N ARG A 174 4.61 -7.49 -13.74
CA ARG A 174 3.55 -8.07 -12.90
C ARG A 174 4.12 -9.08 -11.90
N SER A 175 4.89 -10.06 -12.38
CA SER A 175 5.49 -11.08 -11.51
C SER A 175 6.46 -10.48 -10.49
N LEU A 176 7.19 -9.43 -10.86
CA LEU A 176 8.04 -8.67 -9.93
C LEU A 176 7.19 -8.01 -8.84
N CYS A 177 6.09 -7.34 -9.20
CA CYS A 177 5.18 -6.72 -8.23
C CYS A 177 4.53 -7.75 -7.29
N GLU A 178 4.04 -8.86 -7.83
CA GLU A 178 3.47 -9.97 -7.05
C GLU A 178 4.52 -10.56 -6.09
N GLY A 179 5.76 -10.71 -6.57
CA GLY A 179 6.90 -11.11 -5.74
C GLY A 179 7.16 -10.14 -4.60
N MET A 180 7.22 -8.83 -4.88
CA MET A 180 7.44 -7.80 -3.84
C MET A 180 6.32 -7.82 -2.79
N VAL A 181 5.06 -7.90 -3.21
CA VAL A 181 3.91 -7.99 -2.29
C VAL A 181 4.04 -9.24 -1.41
N LYS A 182 4.38 -10.40 -2.00
CA LYS A 182 4.57 -11.63 -1.24
C LYS A 182 5.69 -11.50 -0.21
N GLU A 183 6.84 -10.90 -0.56
CA GLU A 183 7.93 -10.67 0.39
C GLU A 183 7.48 -9.79 1.56
N LEU A 184 6.76 -8.70 1.27
CA LEU A 184 6.28 -7.75 2.28
C LEU A 184 5.24 -8.38 3.21
N CYS A 185 4.30 -9.18 2.69
CA CYS A 185 3.27 -9.85 3.49
C CYS A 185 3.79 -11.07 4.27
N THR A 186 4.96 -11.62 3.95
CA THR A 186 5.43 -12.88 4.59
C THR A 186 6.64 -12.72 5.49
N ARG A 187 7.42 -11.62 5.37
CA ARG A 187 8.72 -11.47 6.06
C ARG A 187 8.70 -10.46 7.22
N TYR A 188 7.59 -9.75 7.39
CA TYR A 188 7.48 -8.58 8.27
C TYR A 188 6.31 -8.69 9.27
N GLY A 189 5.77 -9.91 9.48
CA GLY A 189 4.66 -10.13 10.41
C GLY A 189 3.33 -9.54 9.92
N ASP A 190 2.34 -9.54 10.81
CA ASP A 190 0.98 -9.10 10.47
C ASP A 190 0.94 -7.60 10.16
N LEU A 191 0.35 -7.26 9.01
CA LEU A 191 0.18 -5.89 8.56
C LEU A 191 -1.25 -5.43 8.78
N PHE A 192 -1.40 -4.21 9.31
CA PHE A 192 -2.69 -3.56 9.50
C PHE A 192 -3.32 -3.12 8.17
N GLU A 193 -2.48 -2.63 7.25
CA GLU A 193 -2.91 -2.11 5.96
C GLU A 193 -1.82 -2.30 4.91
N VAL A 194 -2.23 -2.70 3.71
CA VAL A 194 -1.41 -2.66 2.49
C VAL A 194 -2.01 -1.63 1.56
N TRP A 195 -1.27 -0.54 1.31
CA TRP A 195 -1.72 0.59 0.50
C TRP A 195 -0.98 0.61 -0.84
N PHE A 196 -1.71 0.56 -1.96
CA PHE A 196 -1.11 0.72 -3.30
C PHE A 196 -1.29 2.15 -3.85
N ASP A 197 -0.23 2.74 -4.42
CA ASP A 197 -0.28 4.07 -5.04
C ASP A 197 -1.32 4.17 -6.17
N GLY A 198 -2.42 4.89 -5.93
CA GLY A 198 -3.52 4.94 -6.90
C GLY A 198 -4.21 3.58 -7.13
N GLY A 199 -4.09 2.66 -6.17
CA GLY A 199 -4.58 1.28 -6.29
C GLY A 199 -3.61 0.36 -7.02
N ALA A 200 -4.07 -0.87 -7.30
CA ALA A 200 -3.27 -1.88 -8.01
C ALA A 200 -3.76 -2.14 -9.45
N SER A 201 -4.64 -1.28 -9.99
CA SER A 201 -5.37 -1.50 -11.24
C SER A 201 -6.08 -2.87 -11.25
N HIS A 202 -6.41 -3.42 -12.42
CA HIS A 202 -7.09 -4.72 -12.55
C HIS A 202 -6.21 -5.70 -13.35
N PRO A 203 -6.10 -6.99 -12.97
CA PRO A 203 -5.29 -7.97 -13.69
C PRO A 203 -5.63 -8.11 -15.17
N GLU A 204 -6.90 -7.97 -15.53
CA GLU A 204 -7.37 -7.98 -16.93
C GLU A 204 -6.82 -6.80 -17.76
N LYS A 205 -6.40 -5.72 -17.10
CA LYS A 205 -5.74 -4.56 -17.74
C LYS A 205 -4.22 -4.70 -17.80
N GLY A 206 -3.67 -5.87 -17.45
CA GLY A 206 -2.23 -6.13 -17.44
C GLY A 206 -1.51 -5.69 -16.17
N ALA A 207 -2.26 -5.41 -15.09
CA ALA A 207 -1.73 -5.14 -13.76
C ALA A 207 -1.43 -6.44 -12.97
N PRO A 208 -0.67 -6.39 -11.85
CA PRO A 208 -0.40 -7.58 -11.05
C PRO A 208 -1.63 -8.08 -10.27
N ASP A 209 -1.74 -9.38 -10.04
CA ASP A 209 -2.83 -9.99 -9.25
C ASP A 209 -2.44 -10.12 -7.77
N VAL A 210 -2.54 -9.00 -7.04
CA VAL A 210 -2.03 -8.87 -5.67
C VAL A 210 -3.05 -9.21 -4.59
N LEU A 211 -4.35 -9.15 -4.89
CA LEU A 211 -5.41 -9.37 -3.89
C LEU A 211 -5.39 -10.78 -3.29
N PRO A 212 -5.21 -11.87 -4.07
CA PRO A 212 -5.09 -13.21 -3.50
C PRO A 212 -3.88 -13.35 -2.56
N ILE A 213 -2.77 -12.66 -2.86
CA ILE A 213 -1.56 -12.69 -2.05
C ILE A 213 -1.83 -12.06 -0.68
N VAL A 214 -2.37 -10.84 -0.65
CA VAL A 214 -2.69 -10.10 0.59
C VAL A 214 -3.77 -10.79 1.41
N LYS A 215 -4.70 -11.53 0.78
CA LYS A 215 -5.70 -12.32 1.53
C LYS A 215 -5.15 -13.61 2.13
N THR A 216 -4.04 -14.12 1.61
CA THR A 216 -3.45 -15.40 2.02
C THR A 216 -2.45 -15.23 3.15
N TYR A 217 -1.70 -14.12 3.14
CA TYR A 217 -0.61 -13.82 4.06
C TYR A 217 -0.89 -12.50 4.77
#